data_AF-A0A4U2D3E3-F1
#
_entry.id   AF-A0A4U2D3E3-F1
#
_cell.length_a   1.000
_cell.length_b   1.000
_cell.length_c   1.000
_cell.angle_alpha   90.00
_cell.angle_beta   90.00
_cell.angle_gamma   90.00
#
_symmetry.space_group_name_H-M   'P 1'
#
loop_
_entity.id
_entity.type
_entity.pdbx_description
1 polymer ?
#
loop_
_entity_poly.entity_id
_entity_poly.type
_entity_poly.pdbx_seq_one_letter_code
_entity_poly.pdbx_strand_id
1 'polypeptide(L)'
;MKTNKQMSLTGRVISGMVIGVLTGFIIRTFFSYNEFIDSYIVNGLFEVGGQIFVASLKMLVVPLVFVSLVCGTSSLKDISTLGRMGGKTLVFYVATTAIAITLALTMGVLFEPGSGADLTAASSFK
;
A
#
# COMPACT_ATOMS: atom_id res chain seq x y z
N MET A 1 13.33 -19.82 33.70
CA MET A 1 13.51 -20.28 32.30
C MET A 1 12.37 -19.67 31.46
N LYS A 2 12.57 -18.48 30.88
CA LYS A 2 11.54 -17.79 30.07
C LYS A 2 11.66 -18.29 28.63
N THR A 3 10.66 -19.04 28.18
CA THR A 3 10.55 -19.53 26.80
C THR A 3 10.28 -18.35 25.86
N ASN A 4 11.29 -17.97 25.08
CA ASN A 4 11.16 -16.97 24.02
C ASN A 4 10.28 -17.56 22.90
N LYS A 5 9.00 -17.16 22.86
CA LYS A 5 8.07 -17.56 21.81
C LYS A 5 8.50 -16.90 20.49
N GLN A 6 9.22 -17.64 19.65
CA GLN A 6 9.62 -17.14 18.34
C GLN A 6 8.38 -16.88 17.48
N MET A 7 8.16 -15.62 17.13
CA MET A 7 7.01 -15.18 16.34
C MET A 7 7.19 -15.60 14.88
N SER A 8 6.09 -16.00 14.23
CA SER A 8 6.07 -16.26 12.79
C SER A 8 6.48 -15.00 12.00
N LEU A 9 7.00 -15.19 10.79
CA LEU A 9 7.44 -14.08 9.92
C LEU A 9 6.31 -13.04 9.73
N THR A 10 5.08 -13.49 9.52
CA THR A 10 3.89 -12.62 9.46
C THR A 10 3.69 -11.82 10.74
N GLY A 11 3.84 -12.45 11.90
CA GLY A 11 3.74 -11.77 13.20
C GLY A 11 4.81 -10.69 13.37
N ARG A 12 6.02 -10.92 12.86
CA ARG A 12 7.12 -9.93 12.90
C ARG A 12 6.82 -8.72 12.01
N VAL A 13 6.24 -8.92 10.82
CA VAL A 13 5.84 -7.82 9.92
C VAL A 13 4.71 -6.99 10.53
N ILE A 14 3.67 -7.64 11.05
CA ILE A 14 2.54 -6.93 11.69
C ILE A 14 3.03 -6.12 12.89
N SER A 15 3.87 -6.72 13.74
CA SER A 15 4.45 -6.01 14.89
C SER A 15 5.28 -4.81 14.46
N GLY A 16 6.10 -4.96 13.41
CA GLY A 16 6.89 -3.86 12.84
C GLY A 16 6.03 -2.73 12.30
N MET A 17 4.94 -3.04 11.59
CA MET A 17 3.99 -2.03 11.11
C MET A 17 3.35 -1.26 12.27
N VAL A 18 2.87 -1.97 13.30
CA VAL A 18 2.26 -1.33 14.48
C VAL A 18 3.25 -0.42 15.20
N ILE A 19 4.47 -0.91 15.46
CA ILE A 19 5.53 -0.13 16.10
C ILE A 19 5.91 1.09 15.24
N GLY A 20 6.01 0.92 13.92
CA GLY A 20 6.34 2.01 12.99
C GLY A 20 5.29 3.12 13.01
N VAL A 21 4.00 2.77 12.94
CA VAL A 21 2.90 3.74 13.01
C VAL A 21 2.88 4.46 14.36
N LEU A 22 3.02 3.73 15.47
CA LEU A 22 3.06 4.32 16.81
C LEU A 22 4.26 5.25 16.99
N THR A 23 5.44 4.83 16.54
CA THR A 23 6.67 5.64 16.63
C THR A 23 6.54 6.91 15.79
N GLY A 24 6.02 6.82 14.56
CA GLY A 24 5.77 7.98 13.70
C GLY A 24 4.76 8.95 14.33
N PHE A 25 3.67 8.44 14.92
CA PHE A 25 2.67 9.24 15.59
C PHE A 25 3.21 9.96 16.84
N ILE A 26 4.03 9.27 17.66
CA ILE A 26 4.67 9.85 18.85
C ILE A 26 5.66 10.95 18.43
N ILE A 27 6.52 10.70 17.44
CA ILE A 27 7.48 11.70 16.95
C ILE A 27 6.73 12.95 16.44
N ARG A 28 5.68 12.76 15.63
CA ARG A 28 4.84 13.86 15.12
C ARG A 28 4.19 14.66 16.25
N THR A 29 3.74 14.02 17.32
CA THR A 29 3.01 14.69 18.42
C THR A 29 3.94 15.45 19.37
N PHE A 30 5.10 14.88 19.71
CA PHE A 30 6.00 15.45 20.72
C PHE A 30 7.12 16.33 20.15
N PHE A 31 7.52 16.10 18.89
CA PHE A 31 8.70 16.77 18.29
C PHE A 31 8.38 17.71 17.13
N SER A 32 7.10 18.06 16.92
CA SER A 32 6.63 18.94 15.83
C SER A 32 7.25 20.35 15.79
N TYR A 33 8.11 20.71 16.75
CA TYR A 33 8.69 22.05 16.91
C TYR A 33 10.21 22.12 16.67
N ASN A 34 10.86 21.02 16.24
CA ASN A 34 12.32 20.99 16.01
C ASN A 34 12.64 20.63 14.55
N GLU A 35 13.06 21.61 13.74
CA GLU A 35 13.46 21.41 12.33
C GLU A 35 14.53 20.31 12.15
N PHE A 36 15.40 20.13 13.14
CA PHE A 36 16.47 19.12 13.09
C PHE A 36 15.93 17.68 13.05
N ILE A 37 14.87 17.36 13.79
CA ILE A 37 14.33 16.00 13.85
C ILE A 37 13.52 15.69 12.60
N ASP A 38 12.74 16.64 12.10
CA ASP A 38 12.00 16.47 10.86
C ASP A 38 12.94 16.33 9.65
N SER A 39 13.99 17.15 9.57
CA SER A 39 14.90 17.11 8.41
C SER A 39 15.84 15.91 8.41
N TYR A 40 16.42 15.53 9.56
CA TYR A 40 17.45 14.48 9.60
C TYR A 40 16.90 13.09 9.90
N ILE A 41 15.93 12.96 10.81
CA ILE A 41 15.42 11.67 11.25
C ILE A 41 14.24 11.21 10.39
N VAL A 42 13.25 12.07 10.18
CA VAL A 42 12.02 11.71 9.45
C VAL A 42 12.26 11.69 7.94
N ASN A 43 12.60 12.85 7.35
CA ASN A 43 12.84 12.98 5.91
C ASN A 43 14.21 12.44 5.46
N GLY A 44 15.10 12.16 6.41
CA GLY A 44 16.39 11.53 6.15
C GLY A 44 16.30 10.03 6.35
N LEU A 45 16.65 9.57 7.55
CA LEU A 45 16.89 8.15 7.82
C LEU A 45 15.67 7.25 7.54
N PHE A 46 14.49 7.61 8.05
CA PHE A 46 13.29 6.78 7.89
C PHE A 46 12.78 6.77 6.46
N GLU A 47 12.77 7.93 5.80
CA GLU A 47 12.34 8.02 4.40
C GLU A 47 13.30 7.28 3.47
N VAL A 48 14.61 7.50 3.58
CA VAL A 48 15.61 6.77 2.76
C VAL A 48 15.51 5.27 3.00
N GLY A 49 15.37 4.82 4.26
CA GLY A 49 15.18 3.40 4.57
C GLY A 49 13.91 2.82 3.93
N GLY A 50 12.80 3.54 3.99
CA GLY A 50 11.54 3.16 3.35
C GLY A 50 11.64 3.12 1.82
N GLN A 51 12.28 4.12 1.22
CA GLN A 51 12.51 4.20 -0.22
C GLN A 51 13.38 3.03 -0.70
N ILE A 52 14.47 2.69 0.00
CA ILE A 52 15.32 1.54 -0.34
C ILE A 52 14.53 0.23 -0.24
N PHE A 53 13.69 0.07 0.79
CA PHE A 53 12.84 -1.11 0.94
C PHE A 53 11.87 -1.26 -0.24
N VAL A 54 11.17 -0.18 -0.60
CA VAL A 54 10.24 -0.17 -1.73
C VAL A 54 10.96 -0.36 -3.06
N ALA A 55 12.12 0.26 -3.26
CA ALA A 55 12.94 0.10 -4.45
C ALA A 55 13.41 -1.36 -4.62
N SER A 56 13.81 -2.00 -3.51
CA SER A 56 14.21 -3.41 -3.49
C SER A 56 13.04 -4.32 -3.87
N LEU A 57 11.82 -4.06 -3.36
CA LEU A 57 10.62 -4.81 -3.78
C LEU A 57 10.31 -4.58 -5.28
N LYS A 58 10.35 -3.33 -5.74
CA LYS A 58 10.06 -2.98 -7.15
C LYS A 58 11.04 -3.62 -8.13
N MET A 59 12.32 -3.72 -7.77
CA MET A 59 13.35 -4.37 -8.60
C MET A 59 13.05 -5.86 -8.84
N LEU A 60 12.44 -6.54 -7.86
CA LEU A 60 12.05 -7.94 -7.99
C LEU A 60 10.75 -8.14 -8.76
N VAL A 61 9.78 -7.23 -8.62
CA VAL A 61 8.44 -7.40 -9.19
C VAL A 61 8.47 -7.50 -10.72
N VAL A 62 9.19 -6.61 -11.41
CA VAL A 62 9.15 -6.56 -12.88
C VAL A 62 9.69 -7.85 -13.53
N PRO A 63 10.90 -8.34 -13.19
CA PRO A 63 11.43 -9.56 -13.77
C PRO A 63 10.62 -10.80 -13.35
N LEU A 64 10.18 -10.86 -12.09
CA LEU A 64 9.41 -11.99 -11.57
C LEU A 64 8.07 -12.14 -12.29
N VAL A 65 7.35 -11.04 -12.51
CA VAL A 65 6.07 -11.06 -13.23
C VAL A 65 6.28 -11.51 -14.67
N PHE A 66 7.31 -11.02 -15.37
CA PHE A 66 7.59 -11.44 -16.74
C PHE A 66 7.86 -12.95 -16.83
N VAL A 67 8.81 -13.46 -16.05
CA VAL A 67 9.16 -14.88 -16.07
C VAL A 67 7.97 -15.74 -15.63
N SER A 68 7.22 -15.32 -14.61
CA SER A 68 6.04 -16.03 -14.14
C SER A 68 4.94 -16.10 -15.21
N LEU A 69 4.70 -15.00 -15.94
CA LEU A 69 3.74 -14.99 -17.04
C LEU A 69 4.21 -15.88 -18.20
N VAL A 70 5.47 -15.77 -18.62
CA VAL A 70 6.03 -16.59 -19.72
C VAL A 70 5.95 -18.08 -19.38
N CYS A 71 6.41 -18.49 -18.20
CA CYS A 71 6.32 -19.89 -17.76
C CYS A 71 4.86 -20.34 -17.60
N GLY A 72 4.00 -19.47 -17.04
CA GLY A 72 2.59 -19.74 -16.83
C GLY A 72 1.83 -19.95 -18.15
N THR A 73 2.09 -19.13 -19.17
CA THR A 73 1.46 -19.28 -20.49
C THR A 73 2.04 -20.46 -21.28
N SER A 74 3.35 -20.73 -21.14
CA SER A 74 4.02 -21.84 -21.85
C SER A 74 3.61 -23.22 -21.33
N SER A 75 3.18 -23.31 -20.06
CA SER A 75 2.68 -24.56 -19.47
C SER A 75 1.27 -24.95 -19.95
N LEU A 76 0.56 -24.05 -20.64
CA LEU A 76 -0.78 -24.31 -21.16
C LEU A 76 -0.68 -24.92 -22.55
N LYS A 77 -1.20 -26.15 -22.72
CA LYS A 77 -1.19 -26.88 -23.99
C LYS A 77 -2.13 -26.28 -25.04
N ASP A 78 -3.25 -25.69 -24.60
CA ASP A 78 -4.30 -25.17 -25.47
C ASP A 78 -4.51 -23.66 -25.25
N ILE A 79 -4.17 -22.84 -26.25
CA ILE A 79 -4.35 -21.38 -26.25
C ILE A 79 -5.82 -20.96 -26.02
N SER A 80 -6.79 -21.75 -26.48
CA SER A 80 -8.22 -21.48 -26.29
C SER A 80 -8.62 -21.46 -24.81
N THR A 81 -7.94 -22.24 -23.97
CA THR A 81 -8.19 -22.27 -22.53
C THR A 81 -7.72 -20.98 -21.84
N LEU A 82 -6.61 -20.39 -22.31
CA LEU A 82 -6.08 -19.13 -21.81
C LEU A 82 -7.06 -17.98 -22.08
N GLY A 83 -7.63 -17.92 -23.29
CA GLY A 83 -8.66 -16.92 -23.63
C GLY A 83 -9.92 -17.02 -22.77
N ARG A 84 -10.42 -18.24 -22.52
CA ARG A 84 -11.59 -18.46 -21.66
C ARG A 84 -11.33 -18.10 -20.19
N MET A 85 -10.15 -18.45 -19.67
CA MET A 85 -9.76 -18.10 -18.30
C MET A 85 -9.55 -16.59 -18.15
N GLY A 86 -8.86 -15.96 -19.10
CA GLY A 86 -8.67 -14.51 -19.12
C GLY A 86 -9.99 -13.75 -19.19
N GLY A 87 -10.92 -14.18 -20.05
CA GLY A 87 -12.26 -13.59 -20.15
C GLY A 87 -13.06 -13.70 -18.85
N LYS A 88 -13.05 -14.88 -18.20
CA LYS A 88 -13.69 -15.06 -16.89
C LYS A 88 -13.08 -14.17 -15.82
N THR A 89 -11.76 -14.07 -15.77
CA THR A 89 -11.05 -13.21 -14.82
C THR A 89 -11.36 -11.74 -15.05
N LEU A 90 -11.42 -11.30 -16.31
CA LEU A 90 -11.74 -9.91 -16.66
C LEU A 90 -13.17 -9.54 -16.25
N VAL A 91 -14.15 -10.40 -16.56
CA VAL A 91 -15.54 -10.20 -16.11
C VAL A 91 -15.64 -10.17 -14.59
N PHE A 92 -14.94 -11.07 -13.89
CA PHE A 92 -14.88 -11.08 -12.43
C PHE A 92 -14.29 -9.77 -11.88
N TYR A 93 -13.16 -9.31 -12.43
CA TYR A 93 -12.49 -8.09 -11.99
C TYR A 93 -13.34 -6.83 -12.20
N VAL A 94 -14.00 -6.73 -13.37
CA VAL A 94 -14.93 -5.62 -13.67
C VAL A 94 -16.13 -5.65 -12.71
N ALA A 95 -16.71 -6.82 -12.47
CA ALA A 95 -17.84 -6.97 -11.55
C ALA A 95 -17.46 -6.55 -10.12
N THR A 96 -16.34 -7.03 -9.60
CA THR A 96 -15.86 -6.65 -8.25
C THR A 96 -15.50 -5.16 -8.17
N THR A 97 -14.94 -4.59 -9.24
CA THR A 97 -14.61 -3.16 -9.31
C THR A 97 -15.88 -2.30 -9.33
N ALA A 98 -16.91 -2.70 -10.08
CA ALA A 98 -18.20 -2.01 -10.11
C ALA A 98 -18.85 -2.02 -8.72
N ILE A 99 -18.82 -3.16 -8.00
CA ILE A 99 -19.32 -3.26 -6.62
C ILE A 99 -18.53 -2.34 -5.69
N ALA A 100 -17.18 -2.36 -5.77
CA ALA A 100 -16.32 -1.52 -4.94
C ALA A 100 -16.55 -0.02 -5.19
N ILE A 101 -16.68 0.41 -6.46
CA ILE A 101 -16.97 1.81 -6.82
C ILE A 101 -18.36 2.20 -6.31
N THR A 102 -19.37 1.35 -6.50
CA THR A 102 -20.73 1.63 -6.00
C THR A 102 -20.73 1.80 -4.48
N LEU A 103 -20.04 0.93 -3.75
CA LEU A 103 -19.88 1.06 -2.30
C LEU A 103 -19.14 2.35 -1.93
N ALA A 104 -18.04 2.66 -2.62
CA ALA A 104 -17.24 3.87 -2.37
C ALA A 104 -18.04 5.15 -2.59
N LEU A 105 -18.82 5.24 -3.68
CA LEU A 105 -19.69 6.38 -3.96
C LEU A 105 -20.84 6.47 -2.95
N THR A 106 -21.45 5.34 -2.59
CA THR A 106 -22.52 5.30 -1.58
C THR A 106 -22.00 5.81 -0.24
N MET A 107 -20.84 5.34 0.21
CA MET A 107 -20.21 5.83 1.44
C MET A 107 -19.80 7.31 1.31
N GLY A 108 -19.27 7.73 0.17
CA GLY A 108 -18.91 9.13 -0.08
C GLY A 108 -20.08 10.09 0.02
N VAL A 109 -21.25 9.70 -0.51
CA VAL A 109 -22.49 10.50 -0.40
C VAL A 109 -23.10 10.44 1.00
N LEU A 110 -22.95 9.33 1.73
CA LEU A 110 -23.48 9.20 3.10
C LEU A 110 -22.67 9.97 4.14
N PHE A 111 -21.35 9.95 4.03
CA PHE A 111 -20.46 10.62 4.99
C PHE A 111 -20.12 12.06 4.60
N GLU A 112 -20.40 12.46 3.35
CA GLU A 112 -20.10 13.77 2.76
C GLU A 112 -18.75 14.33 3.24
N PRO A 113 -17.64 13.60 3.07
CA PRO A 113 -16.33 14.01 3.60
C PRO A 113 -15.89 15.28 2.88
N GLY A 114 -16.04 16.43 3.54
CA GLY A 114 -15.79 17.75 2.96
C GLY A 114 -16.94 18.76 3.17
N SER A 115 -18.11 18.33 3.66
CA SER A 115 -19.15 19.27 4.09
C SER A 115 -18.62 20.12 5.25
N GLY A 116 -18.42 21.43 4.99
CA GLY A 116 -17.80 22.37 5.94
C GLY A 116 -16.27 22.50 5.85
N ALA A 117 -15.62 21.89 4.85
CA ALA A 117 -14.20 22.15 4.59
C ALA A 117 -14.01 23.55 4.00
N ASP A 118 -13.31 24.43 4.74
CA ASP A 118 -12.95 25.76 4.24
C ASP A 118 -11.83 25.65 3.20
N LEU A 119 -12.23 25.50 1.94
CA LEU A 119 -11.34 25.44 0.78
C LEU A 119 -10.79 26.81 0.38
N THR A 120 -11.26 27.90 1.01
CA THR A 120 -10.82 29.28 0.71
C THR A 120 -9.36 29.51 1.08
N ALA A 121 -8.87 28.85 2.14
CA ALA A 121 -7.46 28.86 2.54
C ALA A 121 -6.55 28.13 1.53
N ALA A 122 -7.09 27.15 0.79
CA ALA A 122 -6.33 26.38 -0.20
C ALA A 122 -6.29 27.05 -1.59
N SER A 123 -7.22 27.94 -1.92
CA SER A 123 -7.24 28.65 -3.21
C SER A 123 -6.40 29.94 -3.23
N SER A 124 -5.92 30.41 -2.08
CA SER A 124 -5.10 31.62 -1.98
C SER A 124 -3.61 31.30 -2.18
N PHE A 125 -3.28 30.67 -3.31
CA PHE A 125 -1.89 30.59 -3.78
C PHE A 125 -1.49 31.97 -4.33
N LYS A 126 -0.41 32.53 -3.77
CA LYS A 126 0.29 33.70 -4.29
C LYS A 126 1.48 33.25 -5.13
#